data_AF-A0A950MQX8-F1
#
_entry.id   AF-A0A950MQX8-F1
#
_cell.length_a   1.000
_cell.length_b   1.000
_cell.length_c   1.000
_cell.angle_alpha   90.00
_cell.angle_beta   90.00
_cell.angle_gamma   90.00
#
_symmetry.space_group_name_H-M   'P 1'
#
loop_
_entity.id
_entity.type
_entity.pdbx_description
1 polymer ?
#
loop_
_entity_poly.entity_id
_entity_poly.type
_entity_poly.pdbx_seq_one_letter_code
_entity_poly.pdbx_strand_id
1 'polypeptide(L)'
;MEDASVVIRGAAALVVVALAACGRGAAPQQAPVVVGTHAARLVAAPLAQPNAPPRIVRVWLSEDSVGAGDVLRGHVTTTTNVASLEVRLGPKSAPLKRTTFGQFEGTYRVPLVPAFLRRSYNIEVIARNAAGDEAQADVTITYR
;
A
#
# COMPACT_ATOMS: atom_id res chain seq x y z
N MET A 1 -66.69 -3.99 -34.57
CA MET A 1 -66.18 -2.74 -35.16
C MET A 1 -65.50 -2.00 -34.01
N GLU A 2 -64.18 -1.80 -34.14
CA GLU A 2 -63.33 -0.83 -33.39
C GLU A 2 -63.22 -1.06 -31.86
N ASP A 3 -62.07 -1.02 -31.20
CA ASP A 3 -60.68 -0.82 -31.61
C ASP A 3 -59.75 -1.26 -30.47
N ALA A 4 -58.52 -1.58 -30.83
CA ALA A 4 -57.42 -1.92 -29.93
C ALA A 4 -56.93 -0.71 -29.11
N SER A 5 -56.22 -0.94 -27.98
CA SER A 5 -54.88 -0.38 -27.69
C SER A 5 -54.47 -0.45 -26.21
N VAL A 6 -53.57 -1.39 -25.92
CA VAL A 6 -52.31 -1.27 -25.15
C VAL A 6 -52.13 -0.07 -24.19
N VAL A 7 -51.95 -0.36 -22.89
CA VAL A 7 -50.99 0.36 -22.03
C VAL A 7 -50.27 -0.63 -21.11
N ILE A 8 -49.27 -1.33 -21.64
CA ILE A 8 -48.24 -2.01 -20.85
C ILE A 8 -47.14 -0.98 -20.60
N ARG A 9 -47.19 -0.27 -19.48
CA ARG A 9 -46.12 0.65 -19.04
C ARG A 9 -46.03 0.63 -17.52
N GLY A 10 -45.18 -0.22 -16.95
CA GLY A 10 -44.97 -0.16 -15.50
C GLY A 10 -44.17 -1.29 -14.87
N ALA A 11 -43.07 -1.74 -15.49
CA ALA A 11 -42.17 -2.69 -14.82
C ALA A 11 -40.75 -2.65 -15.41
N ALA A 12 -40.08 -1.50 -15.37
CA ALA A 12 -38.67 -1.43 -15.81
C ALA A 12 -37.94 -0.25 -15.15
N ALA A 13 -37.91 -0.18 -13.83
CA ALA A 13 -37.15 0.85 -13.13
C ALA A 13 -36.65 0.39 -11.76
N LEU A 14 -35.96 -0.76 -11.68
CA LEU A 14 -35.36 -1.21 -10.41
C LEU A 14 -34.25 -2.26 -10.58
N VAL A 15 -33.26 -2.03 -11.46
CA VAL A 15 -32.10 -2.97 -11.59
C VAL A 15 -30.72 -2.28 -11.62
N VAL A 16 -30.62 -0.94 -11.61
CA VAL A 16 -29.32 -0.27 -11.87
C VAL A 16 -28.45 -0.03 -10.61
N VAL A 17 -28.93 -0.28 -9.39
CA VAL A 17 -28.17 0.10 -8.16
C VAL A 17 -27.19 -1.00 -7.67
N ALA A 18 -27.19 -2.21 -8.23
CA ALA A 18 -26.41 -3.34 -7.69
C ALA A 18 -24.94 -3.44 -8.14
N LEU A 19 -24.46 -2.60 -9.07
CA LEU A 19 -23.12 -2.74 -9.67
C LEU A 19 -22.02 -1.86 -9.04
N ALA A 20 -22.33 -1.03 -8.04
CA ALA A 20 -21.34 -0.12 -7.45
C ALA A 20 -20.50 -0.74 -6.30
N ALA A 21 -20.70 -2.01 -5.93
CA ALA A 21 -20.13 -2.59 -4.71
C ALA A 21 -18.83 -3.40 -4.89
N CYS A 22 -18.36 -3.64 -6.12
CA CYS A 22 -17.20 -4.50 -6.37
C CYS A 22 -15.82 -3.79 -6.33
N GLY A 23 -15.78 -2.52 -5.96
CA GLY A 23 -14.53 -1.73 -5.90
C GLY A 23 -14.15 -1.33 -4.48
N ARG A 24 -14.11 -2.25 -3.52
CA ARG A 24 -13.57 -1.96 -2.17
C ARG A 24 -12.04 -1.89 -2.24
N GLY A 25 -11.50 -0.76 -2.69
CA GLY A 25 -10.13 -0.38 -2.38
C GLY A 25 -10.03 -0.18 -0.86
N ALA A 26 -9.14 -0.90 -0.19
CA ALA A 26 -8.89 -0.70 1.23
C ALA A 26 -8.37 0.73 1.44
N ALA A 27 -8.95 1.46 2.39
CA ALA A 27 -8.43 2.78 2.77
C ALA A 27 -6.98 2.63 3.28
N PRO A 28 -6.10 3.61 3.04
CA PRO A 28 -4.73 3.58 3.56
C PRO A 28 -4.76 3.43 5.09
N GLN A 29 -4.09 2.39 5.60
CA GLN A 29 -3.97 2.15 7.03
C GLN A 29 -2.68 2.82 7.52
N GLN A 30 -2.75 3.60 8.59
CA GLN A 30 -1.55 4.09 9.27
C GLN A 30 -0.85 2.91 9.94
N ALA A 31 0.22 2.40 9.33
CA ALA A 31 1.11 1.46 9.99
C ALA A 31 2.04 2.22 10.94
N PRO A 32 2.35 1.69 12.13
CA PRO A 32 3.32 2.31 13.01
C PRO A 32 4.68 2.37 12.32
N VAL A 33 5.18 3.59 12.13
CA VAL A 33 6.51 3.88 11.59
C VAL A 33 7.47 4.05 12.75
N VAL A 34 8.60 3.34 12.71
CA VAL A 34 9.67 3.46 13.70
C VAL A 34 10.96 3.86 12.99
N VAL A 35 11.53 4.98 13.42
CA VAL A 35 12.79 5.51 12.87
C VAL A 35 13.92 5.25 13.85
N GLY A 36 15.08 4.80 13.38
CA GLY A 36 16.27 4.70 14.23
C GLY A 36 17.49 4.19 13.48
N THR A 37 18.68 4.53 13.94
CA THR A 37 19.95 4.24 13.25
C THR A 37 20.47 2.80 13.44
N HIS A 38 19.95 2.08 14.43
CA HIS A 38 20.31 0.71 14.74
C HIS A 38 19.60 -0.29 13.81
N ALA A 39 20.13 -1.50 13.66
CA ALA A 39 19.47 -2.53 12.84
C ALA A 39 17.98 -2.71 13.22
N ALA A 40 17.14 -2.94 12.21
CA ALA A 40 15.72 -3.17 12.41
C ALA A 40 15.49 -4.31 13.40
N ARG A 41 14.81 -4.03 14.51
CA ARG A 41 14.36 -5.09 15.41
C ARG A 41 13.30 -5.91 14.68
N LEU A 42 13.60 -7.19 14.42
CA LEU A 42 12.63 -8.14 13.87
C LEU A 42 11.47 -8.31 14.83
N VAL A 43 10.25 -8.08 14.34
CA VAL A 43 9.00 -8.35 15.05
C VAL A 43 8.35 -9.53 14.37
N ALA A 44 7.82 -10.47 15.17
CA ALA A 44 7.15 -11.66 14.62
C ALA A 44 5.97 -11.25 13.71
N ALA A 45 5.95 -11.79 12.51
CA ALA A 45 4.86 -11.57 11.57
C ALA A 45 3.60 -12.33 12.05
N PRO A 46 2.44 -11.66 12.18
CA PRO A 46 1.19 -12.33 12.49
C PRO A 46 0.84 -13.34 11.41
N LEU A 47 0.48 -14.56 11.83
CA LEU A 47 -0.02 -15.60 10.92
C LEU A 47 -1.37 -15.17 10.35
N ALA A 48 -1.51 -15.29 9.04
CA ALA A 48 -2.76 -15.05 8.33
C ALA A 48 -3.01 -16.15 7.30
N GLN A 49 -4.28 -16.51 7.10
CA GLN A 49 -4.69 -17.44 6.06
C GLN A 49 -4.39 -16.85 4.66
N PRO A 50 -4.17 -17.66 3.62
CA PRO A 50 -3.83 -17.16 2.28
C PRO A 50 -4.78 -16.09 1.75
N ASN A 51 -6.09 -16.29 1.94
CA ASN A 51 -7.15 -15.41 1.45
C ASN A 51 -7.59 -14.34 2.46
N ALA A 52 -6.89 -14.21 3.59
CA ALA A 52 -7.18 -13.13 4.53
C ALA A 52 -6.71 -11.78 3.95
N PRO A 53 -7.34 -10.65 4.33
CA PRO A 53 -6.83 -9.33 3.95
C PRO A 53 -5.37 -9.15 4.43
N PRO A 54 -4.44 -8.72 3.56
CA PRO A 54 -3.07 -8.46 3.97
C PRO A 54 -3.05 -7.29 4.95
N ARG A 55 -2.03 -7.23 5.83
CA ARG A 55 -1.83 -6.08 6.71
C ARG A 55 -0.37 -5.70 6.80
N ILE A 56 -0.11 -4.40 6.80
CA ILE A 56 1.18 -3.82 7.17
C ILE A 56 1.18 -3.61 8.68
N VAL A 57 2.07 -4.31 9.38
CA VAL A 57 2.13 -4.35 10.83
C VAL A 57 3.06 -3.27 11.36
N ARG A 58 4.20 -3.07 10.69
CA ARG A 58 5.20 -2.07 11.08
C ARG A 58 6.06 -1.70 9.88
N VAL A 59 6.42 -0.43 9.80
CA VAL A 59 7.50 0.05 8.94
C VAL A 59 8.64 0.53 9.83
N TRP A 60 9.85 0.07 9.55
CA TRP A 60 11.06 0.58 10.17
C TRP A 60 11.94 1.24 9.10
N LEU A 61 12.54 2.37 9.45
CA LEU A 61 13.48 3.11 8.61
C LEU A 61 14.73 3.48 9.39
N SER A 62 15.87 3.51 8.70
CA SER A 62 17.14 3.95 9.31
C SER A 62 17.13 5.42 9.72
N GLU A 63 16.40 6.24 8.98
CA GLU A 63 16.24 7.69 9.17
C GLU A 63 15.02 8.17 8.39
N ASP A 64 14.47 9.32 8.78
CA ASP A 64 13.36 10.01 8.10
C ASP A 64 13.76 11.37 7.52
N SER A 65 15.03 11.78 7.68
CA SER A 65 15.59 13.02 7.19
C SER A 65 16.87 12.75 6.38
N VAL A 66 16.73 12.64 5.07
CA VAL A 66 17.80 12.20 4.16
C VAL A 66 18.38 13.33 3.32
N GLY A 67 19.65 13.23 2.97
CA GLY A 67 20.36 14.09 2.02
C GLY A 67 20.91 13.33 0.81
N ALA A 68 21.53 14.05 -0.11
CA ALA A 68 22.16 13.46 -1.28
C ALA A 68 23.24 12.44 -0.90
N GLY A 69 23.17 11.23 -1.46
CA GLY A 69 24.14 10.17 -1.25
C GLY A 69 23.88 9.28 -0.03
N ASP A 70 22.98 9.68 0.88
CA ASP A 70 22.57 8.89 2.03
C ASP A 70 21.99 7.54 1.59
N VAL A 71 22.16 6.52 2.44
CA VAL A 71 21.67 5.17 2.19
C VAL A 71 20.52 4.87 3.13
N LEU A 72 19.31 5.05 2.63
CA LEU A 72 18.08 4.75 3.35
C LEU A 72 17.87 3.23 3.36
N ARG A 73 17.77 2.66 4.57
CA ARG A 73 17.42 1.25 4.76
C ARG A 73 16.01 1.17 5.33
N GLY A 74 15.23 0.25 4.79
CA GLY A 74 13.87 -0.01 5.22
C GLY A 74 13.64 -1.47 5.53
N HIS A 75 12.81 -1.72 6.54
CA HIS A 75 12.32 -3.04 6.89
C HIS A 75 10.82 -2.97 7.17
N VAL A 76 10.04 -3.85 6.56
CA VAL A 76 8.59 -3.88 6.71
C VAL A 76 8.16 -5.23 7.23
N THR A 77 7.41 -5.22 8.33
CA THR A 77 6.72 -6.41 8.86
C THR A 77 5.27 -6.37 8.44
N THR A 78 4.78 -7.49 7.90
CA THR A 78 3.41 -7.68 7.45
C THR A 78 2.80 -8.95 8.05
N THR A 79 1.55 -9.27 7.69
CA THR A 79 1.01 -10.62 7.85
C THR A 79 1.74 -11.61 6.93
N THR A 80 1.76 -12.90 7.31
CA THR A 80 2.52 -13.93 6.58
C THR A 80 1.98 -14.24 5.19
N ASN A 81 0.72 -13.91 4.90
CA ASN A 81 0.07 -14.16 3.62
C ASN A 81 0.38 -13.10 2.54
N VAL A 82 1.13 -12.05 2.88
CA VAL A 82 1.64 -11.08 1.89
C VAL A 82 2.61 -11.80 0.96
N ALA A 83 2.32 -11.71 -0.33
CA ALA A 83 3.10 -12.32 -1.41
C ALA A 83 4.16 -11.36 -1.95
N SER A 84 3.82 -10.08 -2.08
CA SER A 84 4.70 -9.02 -2.57
C SER A 84 4.51 -7.71 -1.81
N LEU A 85 5.56 -6.91 -1.80
CA LEU A 85 5.55 -5.58 -1.19
C LEU A 85 6.29 -4.60 -2.11
N GLU A 86 5.66 -3.47 -2.37
CA GLU A 86 6.16 -2.40 -3.24
C GLU A 86 6.22 -1.10 -2.43
N VAL A 87 7.26 -0.30 -2.66
CA VAL A 87 7.28 1.11 -2.26
C VAL A 87 7.12 1.98 -3.48
N ARG A 88 6.29 3.02 -3.35
CA ARG A 88 6.01 3.98 -4.41
C ARG A 88 6.25 5.40 -3.93
N LEU A 89 6.93 6.18 -4.77
CA LEU A 89 7.20 7.60 -4.59
C LEU A 89 6.79 8.32 -5.87
N GLY A 90 5.56 8.84 -5.87
CA GLY A 90 4.94 9.42 -7.07
C GLY A 90 4.89 8.38 -8.22
N PRO A 91 5.44 8.67 -9.41
CA PRO A 91 5.40 7.75 -10.54
C PRO A 91 6.44 6.61 -10.45
N LYS A 92 7.35 6.65 -9.48
CA LYS A 92 8.40 5.65 -9.33
C LYS A 92 7.98 4.61 -8.31
N SER A 93 8.23 3.34 -8.60
CA SER A 93 8.08 2.28 -7.61
C SER A 93 9.23 1.28 -7.66
N ALA A 94 9.39 0.56 -6.55
CA ALA A 94 10.38 -0.49 -6.41
C ALA A 94 9.84 -1.61 -5.53
N PRO A 95 10.02 -2.89 -5.90
CA PRO A 95 9.68 -4.01 -5.02
C PRO A 95 10.68 -4.10 -3.86
N LEU A 96 10.21 -4.50 -2.68
CA LEU A 96 11.08 -4.88 -1.57
C LEU A 96 11.39 -6.36 -1.62
N LYS A 97 12.61 -6.71 -1.20
CA LYS A 97 13.06 -8.10 -1.12
C LYS A 97 12.39 -8.77 0.07
N ARG A 98 11.67 -9.87 -0.17
CA ARG A 98 11.19 -10.75 0.91
C ARG A 98 12.36 -11.51 1.53
N THR A 99 12.54 -11.41 2.83
CA THR A 99 13.57 -12.18 3.57
C THR A 99 12.98 -13.44 4.20
N THR A 100 11.75 -13.36 4.70
CA THR A 100 10.95 -14.51 5.15
C THR A 100 9.45 -14.20 5.09
N PHE A 101 8.58 -15.10 5.55
CA PHE A 101 7.14 -14.84 5.60
C PHE A 101 6.83 -13.62 6.47
N GLY A 102 6.23 -12.60 5.82
CA GLY A 102 5.87 -11.35 6.47
C GLY A 102 7.03 -10.39 6.78
N GLN A 103 8.23 -10.62 6.23
CA GLN A 103 9.38 -9.73 6.43
C GLN A 103 9.98 -9.33 5.08
N PHE A 104 10.15 -8.02 4.91
CA PHE A 104 10.63 -7.40 3.68
C PHE A 104 11.69 -6.36 3.98
N GLU A 105 12.72 -6.29 3.13
CA GLU A 105 13.84 -5.37 3.28
C GLU A 105 14.12 -4.63 1.97
N GLY A 106 14.58 -3.39 2.11
CA GLY A 106 14.97 -2.55 0.99
C GLY A 106 16.13 -1.64 1.36
N THR A 107 16.95 -1.32 0.36
CA THR A 107 17.99 -0.29 0.47
C THR A 107 17.86 0.66 -0.72
N TYR A 108 17.91 1.95 -0.46
CA TYR A 108 17.82 2.98 -1.47
C TYR A 108 18.93 4.02 -1.27
N ARG A 109 19.65 4.34 -2.34
CA ARG A 109 20.62 5.44 -2.34
C ARG A 109 19.91 6.71 -2.79
N VAL A 110 19.93 7.71 -1.94
CA VAL A 110 19.21 8.96 -2.17
C VAL A 110 19.94 9.77 -3.25
N PRO A 111 19.27 10.13 -4.36
CA PRO A 111 19.90 10.91 -5.42
C PRO A 111 20.10 12.37 -4.99
N LEU A 112 20.93 13.08 -5.74
CA LEU A 112 21.01 14.54 -5.64
C LEU A 112 19.68 15.15 -6.10
N VAL A 113 19.02 15.89 -5.21
CA VAL A 113 17.79 16.60 -5.52
C VAL A 113 18.08 18.11 -5.55
N PRO A 114 17.73 18.81 -6.65
CA PRO A 114 17.85 20.25 -6.74
C PRO A 114 17.15 20.97 -5.59
N ALA A 115 17.70 22.11 -5.13
CA ALA A 115 17.21 22.83 -3.95
C ALA A 115 15.69 23.16 -4.01
N PHE A 116 15.18 23.52 -5.19
CA PHE A 116 13.76 23.86 -5.41
C PHE A 116 12.81 22.65 -5.31
N LEU A 117 13.33 21.41 -5.27
CA LEU A 117 12.56 20.19 -5.08
C LEU A 117 12.68 19.62 -3.67
N ARG A 118 13.55 20.16 -2.81
CA ARG A 118 13.75 19.64 -1.44
C ARG A 118 12.50 19.90 -0.61
N ARG A 119 11.84 18.83 -0.18
CA ARG A 119 10.61 18.86 0.62
C ARG A 119 10.39 17.52 1.31
N SER A 120 9.32 17.43 2.07
CA SER A 120 8.81 16.14 2.55
C SER A 120 8.06 15.41 1.42
N TYR A 121 8.31 14.12 1.34
CA TYR A 121 7.71 13.21 0.37
C TYR A 121 6.98 12.09 1.10
N ASN A 122 5.79 11.76 0.63
CA ASN A 122 5.07 10.58 1.08
C ASN A 122 5.45 9.39 0.20
N ILE A 123 5.90 8.33 0.86
CA ILE A 123 6.17 7.03 0.27
C ILE A 123 4.97 6.14 0.60
N GLU A 124 4.34 5.59 -0.43
CA GLU A 124 3.29 4.60 -0.28
C GLU A 124 3.94 3.22 -0.17
N VAL A 125 3.65 2.49 0.90
CA VAL A 125 4.02 1.09 1.08
C VAL A 125 2.79 0.25 0.75
N ILE A 126 2.88 -0.57 -0.29
CA ILE A 126 1.76 -1.35 -0.82
C ILE A 126 2.09 -2.84 -0.65
N ALA A 127 1.30 -3.53 0.17
CA ALA A 127 1.41 -4.96 0.39
C ALA A 127 0.27 -5.69 -0.33
N ARG A 128 0.59 -6.74 -1.09
CA ARG A 128 -0.40 -7.56 -1.81
C ARG A 128 -0.31 -9.03 -1.42
N ASN A 129 -1.45 -9.70 -1.26
CA ASN A 129 -1.51 -11.16 -1.12
C ASN A 129 -1.62 -11.85 -2.50
N ALA A 130 -1.67 -13.19 -2.52
CA ALA A 130 -1.80 -13.95 -3.76
C ALA A 130 -3.19 -13.86 -4.42
N ALA A 131 -4.22 -13.46 -3.66
CA ALA A 131 -5.56 -13.22 -4.17
C ALA A 131 -5.71 -11.85 -4.86
N GLY A 132 -4.69 -10.99 -4.73
CA GLY A 132 -4.67 -9.63 -5.29
C GLY A 132 -5.23 -8.56 -4.34
N ASP A 133 -5.62 -8.93 -3.11
CA ASP A 133 -6.02 -7.96 -2.10
C ASP A 133 -4.83 -7.11 -1.69
N GLU A 134 -5.12 -5.87 -1.30
CA GLU A 134 -4.10 -4.85 -1.02
C GLU A 134 -4.26 -4.24 0.37
N ALA A 135 -3.14 -3.89 0.99
CA ALA A 135 -3.07 -2.98 2.12
C ALA A 135 -2.01 -1.91 1.84
N GLN A 136 -2.31 -0.68 2.22
CA GLN A 136 -1.45 0.48 1.96
C GLN A 136 -1.11 1.19 3.27
N ALA A 137 0.09 1.74 3.35
CA ALA A 137 0.52 2.62 4.44
C ALA A 137 1.40 3.74 3.90
N ASP A 138 1.16 4.96 4.37
CA ASP A 138 1.94 6.14 4.01
C ASP A 138 3.07 6.39 5.00
N VAL A 139 4.25 6.72 4.47
CA VAL A 139 5.44 7.02 5.26
C VAL A 139 6.07 8.30 4.74
N THR A 140 6.18 9.31 5.60
CA THR A 140 6.77 10.61 5.22
C THR A 140 8.28 10.62 5.45
N ILE A 141 9.03 11.07 4.44
CA ILE A 141 10.48 11.31 4.50
C ILE A 141 10.78 12.75 4.11
N THR A 142 11.66 13.40 4.85
CA THR A 142 12.08 14.78 4.58
C THR A 142 13.44 14.81 3.91
N TYR A 143 13.57 15.60 2.85
CA TYR A 143 14.86 15.88 2.21
C TYR A 143 15.49 17.14 2.84
N ARG A 144 16.74 17.06 3.29
CA ARG A 144 17.54 18.18 3.84
C ARG A 144 18.52 18.77 2.83
#